data_AF-A0A5K3EZW1-F1
#
_entry.id   AF-A0A5K3EZW1-F1
#
_cell.length_a   1.000
_cell.length_b   1.000
_cell.length_c   1.000
_cell.angle_alpha   90.00
_cell.angle_beta   90.00
_cell.angle_gamma   90.00
#
_symmetry.space_group_name_H-M   'P 1'
#
loop_
_entity.id
_entity.type
_entity.pdbx_description
1 polymer ?
#
loop_
_entity_poly.entity_id
_entity_poly.type
_entity_poly.pdbx_seq_one_letter_code
_entity_poly.pdbx_strand_id
1 'polypeptide(L)'
;MGLRKGVLFSILRLATLAFLHNAEMLEVFEEVHMKTLTDELLDLVNKERKSTDIDEVLSAILSILTCILSSKKTLSVLNGRKFLKVCLDIACNDFQSSSLRKHAFLCLCYILPRMMPEANKELADQIKRCLDCSFQDNQDPLRDSAFVEEKVMLCLSLSMTNDPEILKMLSDLGTIENTVNVLSQVNRSDINLLSNGLLTLTQLCAENAERCRRFGTNGSNMLMRILTGLLKYFSESVSRNDEFQSLIGYHQTGEPIKVDPDFSRLAVCAVEAVRWCILDSIENRMYFLQQGGYTQILSLLECAPLTLIGSIVRCLCVACQQDASVESALIAWRGARKPPKVGVDESIFSKDTTANDEIMLKLNEHRLGTQCLLGDVESDRNNLASILCHLWRCNMERLIGEINERQINWSPVQEPDEQFVLIYLILKKLGFEEHFELNTEDQITMVDIENYRGKKIDESISHIQDDLRESGLRPVSADRRQLQQAEEIAKIRGEGIRSKKMAILRAANDADAWLEAECCNLTRELSRRRALLKQRELDARLRDTSIAYLRASKANKHDAIAASMLTIQNEKSAHDLENTKQFLQIEQSCSEVECEEHMLE
;
A
#
# COMPACT_ATOMS: atom_id res chain seq x y z
N MET A 1 21.49 -56.32 -23.78
CA MET A 1 20.34 -55.53 -23.26
C MET A 1 19.92 -55.94 -21.85
N GLY A 2 19.78 -57.24 -21.52
CA GLY A 2 19.29 -57.69 -20.19
C GLY A 2 20.12 -57.23 -18.98
N LEU A 3 21.46 -57.29 -19.03
CA LEU A 3 22.32 -56.87 -17.92
C LEU A 3 22.31 -55.35 -17.65
N ARG A 4 22.24 -54.52 -18.71
CA ARG A 4 22.14 -53.06 -18.56
C ARG A 4 20.80 -52.62 -17.98
N LYS A 5 19.70 -53.30 -18.36
CA LYS A 5 18.38 -53.06 -17.76
C LYS A 5 18.40 -53.35 -16.25
N GLY A 6 19.11 -54.39 -15.79
CA GLY A 6 19.21 -54.72 -14.36
C GLY A 6 19.95 -53.68 -13.53
N VAL A 7 21.05 -53.12 -14.06
CA VAL A 7 21.81 -52.05 -13.37
C VAL A 7 21.00 -50.76 -13.30
N LEU A 8 20.39 -50.34 -14.41
CA LEU A 8 19.53 -49.16 -14.45
C LEU A 8 18.33 -49.31 -13.50
N PHE A 9 17.68 -50.48 -13.46
CA PHE A 9 16.60 -50.75 -12.51
C PHE A 9 17.06 -50.69 -11.06
N SER A 10 18.28 -51.14 -10.77
CA SER A 10 18.85 -51.10 -9.42
C SER A 10 19.17 -49.67 -9.01
N ILE A 11 19.72 -48.86 -9.91
CA ILE A 11 19.99 -47.43 -9.69
C ILE A 11 18.68 -46.64 -9.54
N LEU A 12 17.70 -46.88 -10.40
CA LEU A 12 16.36 -46.27 -10.31
C LEU A 12 15.71 -46.61 -8.98
N ARG A 13 15.72 -47.90 -8.59
CA ARG A 13 15.14 -48.34 -7.31
C ARG A 13 15.87 -47.74 -6.12
N LEU A 14 17.20 -47.64 -6.16
CA LEU A 14 18.01 -46.99 -5.13
C LEU A 14 17.73 -45.48 -5.05
N ALA A 15 17.60 -44.79 -6.18
CA ALA A 15 17.27 -43.37 -6.22
C ALA A 15 15.85 -43.11 -5.66
N THR A 16 14.87 -43.93 -6.04
CA THR A 16 13.51 -43.85 -5.51
C THR A 16 13.47 -44.15 -3.99
N LEU A 17 14.24 -45.14 -3.52
CA LEU A 17 14.34 -45.47 -2.09
C LEU A 17 15.06 -44.37 -1.29
N ALA A 18 16.13 -43.78 -1.83
CA ALA A 18 16.83 -42.67 -1.20
C ALA A 18 15.92 -41.43 -1.07
N PHE A 19 15.13 -41.15 -2.11
CA PHE A 19 14.14 -40.07 -2.11
C PHE A 19 13.03 -40.28 -1.07
N LEU A 20 12.54 -41.51 -0.91
CA LEU A 20 11.49 -41.83 0.06
C LEU A 20 11.97 -41.78 1.52
N HIS A 21 13.27 -41.94 1.79
CA HIS A 21 13.75 -42.22 3.14
C HIS A 21 14.55 -41.11 3.85
N ASN A 22 15.28 -40.20 3.18
CA ASN A 22 15.81 -38.96 3.80
C ASN A 22 16.66 -38.11 2.83
N ALA A 23 16.65 -36.78 3.00
CA ALA A 23 17.52 -35.86 2.25
C ALA A 23 19.03 -36.11 2.49
N GLU A 24 19.41 -36.67 3.64
CA GLU A 24 20.80 -37.04 3.97
C GLU A 24 21.29 -38.27 3.18
N MET A 25 20.42 -39.20 2.78
CA MET A 25 20.81 -40.35 1.95
C MET A 25 21.14 -39.96 0.51
N LEU A 26 20.64 -38.82 0.04
CA LEU A 26 21.02 -38.23 -1.25
C LEU A 26 22.47 -37.73 -1.25
N GLU A 27 23.07 -37.38 -0.11
CA GLU A 27 24.47 -36.97 -0.04
C GLU A 27 25.45 -38.14 -0.28
N VAL A 28 25.02 -39.36 0.06
CA VAL A 28 25.79 -40.60 -0.12
C VAL A 28 25.56 -41.22 -1.51
N PHE A 29 24.59 -40.71 -2.28
CA PHE A 29 24.40 -41.08 -3.67
C PHE A 29 25.52 -40.45 -4.52
N GLU A 30 26.70 -41.08 -4.44
CA GLU A 30 28.00 -40.56 -4.86
C GLU A 30 28.05 -39.97 -6.28
N GLU A 31 29.04 -39.09 -6.48
CA GLU A 31 29.51 -38.55 -7.76
C GLU A 31 29.63 -39.61 -8.88
N VAL A 32 30.02 -40.84 -8.51
CA VAL A 32 30.17 -41.98 -9.42
C VAL A 32 28.84 -42.39 -10.05
N HIS A 33 27.76 -42.48 -9.27
CA HIS A 33 26.46 -42.92 -9.75
C HIS A 33 25.82 -41.89 -10.69
N MET A 34 26.00 -40.60 -10.39
CA MET A 34 25.53 -39.51 -11.25
C MET A 34 26.24 -39.49 -12.60
N LYS A 35 27.56 -39.71 -12.63
CA LYS A 35 28.31 -39.82 -13.88
C LYS A 35 27.84 -41.02 -14.71
N THR A 36 27.68 -42.19 -14.08
CA THR A 36 27.17 -43.39 -14.77
C THR A 36 25.77 -43.18 -15.32
N LEU A 37 24.87 -42.58 -14.54
CA LEU A 37 23.51 -42.27 -14.98
C LEU A 37 23.52 -41.31 -16.19
N THR A 38 24.36 -40.28 -16.14
CA THR A 38 24.51 -39.30 -17.23
C THR A 38 25.06 -39.95 -18.50
N ASP A 39 26.10 -40.77 -18.38
CA ASP A 39 26.70 -41.50 -19.49
C ASP A 39 25.71 -42.50 -20.10
N GLU A 40 24.92 -43.21 -19.30
CA GLU A 40 23.85 -44.10 -19.78
C GLU A 40 22.73 -43.34 -20.49
N LEU A 41 22.34 -42.17 -19.98
CA LEU A 41 21.34 -41.30 -20.60
C LEU A 41 21.81 -40.80 -21.97
N LEU A 42 23.06 -40.34 -22.06
CA LEU A 42 23.74 -40.00 -23.31
C LEU A 42 23.75 -41.18 -24.29
N ASP A 43 24.06 -42.39 -23.80
CA ASP A 43 24.08 -43.61 -24.61
C ASP A 43 22.68 -43.94 -25.17
N LEU A 44 21.63 -43.80 -24.34
CA LEU A 44 20.25 -44.10 -24.70
C LEU A 44 19.69 -43.09 -25.73
N VAL A 45 19.89 -41.79 -25.51
CA VAL A 45 19.43 -40.73 -26.41
C VAL A 45 20.08 -40.85 -27.79
N ASN A 46 21.35 -41.28 -27.85
CA ASN A 46 22.07 -41.46 -29.10
C ASN A 46 21.68 -42.75 -29.85
N LYS A 47 21.22 -43.80 -29.16
CA LYS A 47 21.05 -45.13 -29.74
C LYS A 47 19.69 -45.39 -30.38
N GLU A 48 18.59 -44.83 -29.88
CA GLU A 48 17.25 -45.20 -30.38
C GLU A 48 16.27 -44.01 -30.35
N ARG A 49 15.76 -43.61 -31.52
CA ARG A 49 14.82 -42.48 -31.70
C ARG A 49 13.36 -42.89 -31.95
N LYS A 50 12.95 -44.15 -31.73
CA LYS A 50 11.66 -44.64 -32.28
C LYS A 50 10.77 -45.55 -31.41
N SER A 51 11.09 -45.83 -30.14
CA SER A 51 10.18 -46.63 -29.30
C SER A 51 9.64 -45.84 -28.11
N THR A 52 8.32 -45.83 -27.96
CA THR A 52 7.59 -45.20 -26.84
C THR A 52 8.07 -45.65 -25.47
N ASP A 53 8.49 -46.91 -25.32
CA ASP A 53 8.99 -47.45 -24.06
C ASP A 53 10.29 -46.76 -23.57
N ILE A 54 11.07 -46.17 -24.48
CA ILE A 54 12.30 -45.46 -24.14
C ILE A 54 11.99 -44.06 -23.60
N ASP A 55 10.96 -43.40 -24.14
CA ASP A 55 10.54 -42.08 -23.68
C ASP A 55 10.11 -42.09 -22.22
N GLU A 56 9.39 -43.13 -21.78
CA GLU A 56 8.99 -43.29 -20.38
C GLU A 56 10.21 -43.47 -19.46
N VAL A 57 11.17 -44.30 -19.88
CA VAL A 57 12.41 -44.52 -19.13
C VAL A 57 13.24 -43.25 -19.06
N LEU A 58 13.43 -42.56 -20.18
CA LEU A 58 14.16 -41.29 -20.23
C LEU A 58 13.45 -40.23 -19.39
N SER A 59 12.12 -40.17 -19.42
CA SER A 59 11.33 -39.24 -18.61
C SER A 59 11.51 -39.53 -17.12
N ALA A 60 11.53 -40.80 -16.72
CA ALA A 60 11.78 -41.18 -15.33
C ALA A 60 13.21 -40.79 -14.88
N ILE A 61 14.21 -41.02 -15.74
CA ILE A 61 15.59 -40.65 -15.42
C ILE A 61 15.74 -39.12 -15.31
N LEU A 62 15.18 -38.35 -16.25
CA LEU A 62 15.21 -36.89 -16.18
C LEU A 62 14.42 -36.34 -14.97
N SER A 63 13.35 -37.01 -14.56
CA SER A 63 12.62 -36.65 -13.34
C SER A 63 13.49 -36.79 -12.10
N ILE A 64 14.19 -37.92 -11.96
CA ILE A 64 15.14 -38.14 -10.86
C ILE A 64 16.28 -37.13 -10.91
N LEU A 65 16.84 -36.88 -12.10
CA LEU A 65 17.88 -35.87 -12.27
C LEU A 65 17.40 -34.47 -11.90
N THR A 66 16.15 -34.11 -12.23
CA THR A 66 15.55 -32.84 -11.83
C THR A 66 15.51 -32.71 -10.31
N CYS A 67 15.08 -33.77 -9.61
CA CYS A 67 15.09 -33.80 -8.15
C CYS A 67 16.50 -33.64 -7.59
N ILE A 68 17.48 -34.32 -8.17
CA ILE A 68 18.89 -34.26 -7.71
C ILE A 68 19.49 -32.86 -7.97
N LEU A 69 19.21 -32.26 -9.14
CA LEU A 69 19.69 -30.95 -9.56
C LEU A 69 19.15 -29.81 -8.68
N SER A 70 18.00 -30.02 -8.04
CA SER A 70 17.46 -29.07 -7.06
C SER A 70 18.39 -28.88 -5.84
N SER A 71 19.28 -29.85 -5.57
CA SER A 71 20.33 -29.72 -4.54
C SER A 71 21.51 -28.88 -5.04
N LYS A 72 21.98 -27.92 -4.21
CA LYS A 72 23.07 -27.00 -4.56
C LYS A 72 24.41 -27.70 -4.82
N LYS A 73 24.70 -28.83 -4.17
CA LYS A 73 26.03 -29.48 -4.19
C LYS A 73 26.32 -30.29 -5.46
N THR A 74 25.31 -30.72 -6.21
CA THR A 74 25.47 -31.81 -7.19
C THR A 74 25.94 -31.37 -8.59
N LEU A 75 26.09 -30.07 -8.86
CA LEU A 75 26.35 -29.62 -10.23
C LEU A 75 27.80 -29.81 -10.69
N SER A 76 28.78 -29.84 -9.77
CA SER A 76 30.20 -30.03 -10.12
C SER A 76 30.49 -31.42 -10.70
N VAL A 77 29.62 -32.39 -10.39
CA VAL A 77 29.72 -33.79 -10.78
C VAL A 77 29.26 -34.02 -12.22
N LEU A 78 28.30 -33.21 -12.69
CA LEU A 78 27.76 -33.38 -14.03
C LEU A 78 28.76 -32.86 -15.06
N ASN A 79 29.03 -33.65 -16.09
CA ASN A 79 29.77 -33.21 -17.27
C ASN A 79 28.90 -32.22 -18.06
N GLY A 80 28.78 -31.01 -17.52
CA GLY A 80 27.62 -30.14 -17.68
C GLY A 80 27.31 -29.80 -19.13
N ARG A 81 28.33 -29.63 -19.99
CA ARG A 81 28.13 -29.30 -21.41
C ARG A 81 27.47 -30.41 -22.21
N LYS A 82 27.87 -31.67 -22.00
CA LYS A 82 27.29 -32.81 -22.73
C LYS A 82 25.85 -33.06 -22.31
N PHE A 83 25.61 -33.02 -21.00
CA PHE A 83 24.27 -33.24 -20.45
C PHE A 83 23.32 -32.11 -20.84
N LEU A 84 23.80 -30.86 -20.80
CA LEU A 84 23.05 -29.69 -21.25
C LEU A 84 22.64 -29.81 -22.72
N LYS A 85 23.56 -30.22 -23.60
CA LYS A 85 23.26 -30.45 -25.02
C LYS A 85 22.17 -31.50 -25.21
N VAL A 86 22.24 -32.61 -24.47
CA VAL A 86 21.19 -33.65 -24.51
C VAL A 86 19.83 -33.10 -24.08
N CYS A 87 19.79 -32.32 -22.99
CA CYS A 87 18.53 -31.73 -22.53
C CYS A 87 17.96 -30.74 -23.56
N LEU A 88 18.82 -29.92 -24.19
CA LEU A 88 18.41 -29.01 -25.27
C LEU A 88 17.89 -29.79 -26.48
N ASP A 89 18.60 -30.83 -26.92
CA ASP A 89 18.19 -31.66 -28.06
C ASP A 89 16.84 -32.36 -27.81
N ILE A 90 16.59 -32.80 -26.57
CA ILE A 90 15.29 -33.38 -26.17
C ILE A 90 14.20 -32.31 -26.14
N ALA A 91 14.47 -31.14 -25.53
CA ALA A 91 13.49 -30.06 -25.38
C ALA A 91 13.06 -29.46 -26.72
N CYS A 92 13.98 -29.36 -27.69
CA CYS A 92 13.74 -28.83 -29.04
C CYS A 92 13.04 -29.81 -30.00
N ASN A 93 12.91 -31.09 -29.64
CA ASN A 93 12.46 -32.11 -30.56
C ASN A 93 10.96 -32.38 -30.39
N ASP A 94 10.16 -31.88 -31.32
CA ASP A 94 8.69 -32.00 -31.29
C ASP A 94 8.18 -33.44 -31.45
N PHE A 95 9.04 -34.37 -31.85
CA PHE A 95 8.69 -35.79 -31.93
C PHE A 95 8.79 -36.52 -30.58
N GLN A 96 9.34 -35.89 -29.54
CA GLN A 96 9.47 -36.48 -28.20
C GLN A 96 8.15 -36.35 -27.42
N SER A 97 7.90 -37.30 -26.52
CA SER A 97 6.75 -37.20 -25.61
C SER A 97 6.77 -35.91 -24.77
N SER A 98 5.57 -35.37 -24.49
CA SER A 98 5.39 -34.16 -23.68
C SER A 98 5.99 -34.29 -22.27
N SER A 99 5.85 -35.46 -21.64
CA SER A 99 6.45 -35.76 -20.34
C SER A 99 7.98 -35.68 -20.39
N LEU A 100 8.60 -36.23 -21.44
CA LEU A 100 10.05 -36.20 -21.58
C LEU A 100 10.55 -34.76 -21.80
N ARG A 101 9.90 -34.00 -22.67
CA ARG A 101 10.21 -32.58 -22.91
C ARG A 101 10.07 -31.76 -21.62
N LYS A 102 8.99 -31.97 -20.86
CA LYS A 102 8.76 -31.34 -19.55
C LYS A 102 9.94 -31.53 -18.60
N HIS A 103 10.38 -32.77 -18.38
CA HIS A 103 11.51 -33.03 -17.49
C HIS A 103 12.85 -32.52 -18.04
N ALA A 104 13.02 -32.49 -19.36
CA ALA A 104 14.18 -31.85 -19.98
C ALA A 104 14.21 -30.34 -19.71
N PHE A 105 13.08 -29.63 -19.87
CA PHE A 105 12.97 -28.21 -19.52
C PHE A 105 13.26 -27.96 -18.04
N LEU A 106 12.74 -28.80 -17.14
CA LEU A 106 13.03 -28.69 -15.71
C LEU A 106 14.52 -28.88 -15.41
N CYS A 107 15.18 -29.86 -16.02
CA CYS A 107 16.64 -30.02 -15.90
C CYS A 107 17.39 -28.77 -16.39
N LEU A 108 16.97 -28.20 -17.54
CA LEU A 108 17.55 -26.97 -18.09
C LEU A 108 17.43 -25.79 -17.11
N CYS A 109 16.31 -25.66 -16.40
CA CYS A 109 16.10 -24.60 -15.41
C CYS A 109 17.16 -24.60 -14.30
N TYR A 110 17.66 -25.77 -13.90
CA TYR A 110 18.68 -25.87 -12.84
C TYR A 110 20.11 -25.76 -13.37
N ILE A 111 20.35 -26.21 -14.60
CA ILE A 111 21.70 -26.28 -15.17
C ILE A 111 22.13 -24.95 -15.77
N LEU A 112 21.27 -24.36 -16.59
CA LEU A 112 21.63 -23.19 -17.39
C LEU A 112 22.12 -22.02 -16.52
N PRO A 113 21.43 -21.60 -15.45
CA PRO A 113 21.86 -20.43 -14.69
C PRO A 113 23.26 -20.55 -14.10
N ARG A 114 23.71 -21.78 -13.84
CA ARG A 114 25.03 -22.08 -13.28
C ARG A 114 26.12 -22.25 -14.34
N MET A 115 25.74 -22.63 -15.57
CA MET A 115 26.69 -22.88 -16.66
C MET A 115 26.86 -21.70 -17.62
N MET A 116 25.94 -20.74 -17.64
CA MET A 116 25.98 -19.62 -18.58
C MET A 116 27.26 -18.76 -18.52
N PRO A 117 27.90 -18.49 -17.37
CA PRO A 117 29.17 -17.75 -17.35
C PRO A 117 30.30 -18.42 -18.15
N GLU A 118 30.21 -19.72 -18.38
CA GLU A 118 31.19 -20.54 -19.11
C GLU A 118 30.68 -21.00 -20.49
N ALA A 119 29.50 -20.54 -20.90
CA ALA A 119 28.88 -20.93 -22.16
C ALA A 119 29.62 -20.31 -23.34
N ASN A 120 29.93 -21.12 -24.35
CA ASN A 120 30.44 -20.61 -25.61
C ASN A 120 29.28 -20.13 -26.50
N LYS A 121 29.62 -19.37 -27.54
CA LYS A 121 28.64 -18.86 -28.53
C LYS A 121 27.75 -19.96 -29.13
N GLU A 122 28.30 -21.16 -29.36
CA GLU A 122 27.55 -22.29 -29.91
C GLU A 122 26.41 -22.75 -29.00
N LEU A 123 26.66 -22.78 -27.68
CA LEU A 123 25.64 -23.14 -26.71
C LEU A 123 24.56 -22.06 -26.60
N ALA A 124 24.94 -20.78 -26.65
CA ALA A 124 24.00 -19.66 -26.71
C ALA A 124 23.07 -19.78 -27.94
N ASP A 125 23.61 -20.12 -29.12
CA ASP A 125 22.82 -20.35 -30.33
C ASP A 125 21.89 -21.56 -30.24
N GLN A 126 22.24 -22.60 -29.49
CA GLN A 126 21.35 -23.75 -29.22
C GLN A 126 20.22 -23.38 -28.26
N ILE A 127 20.52 -22.65 -27.19
CA ILE A 127 19.51 -22.14 -26.26
C ILE A 127 18.54 -21.21 -27.00
N LYS A 128 19.08 -20.32 -27.84
CA LYS A 128 18.29 -19.42 -28.67
C LYS A 128 17.30 -20.20 -29.54
N ARG A 129 17.77 -21.21 -30.27
CA ARG A 129 16.91 -22.09 -31.08
C ARG A 129 15.87 -22.83 -30.25
N CYS A 130 16.25 -23.34 -29.09
CA CYS A 130 15.33 -24.00 -28.18
C CYS A 130 14.18 -23.09 -27.75
N LEU A 131 14.50 -21.84 -27.41
CA LEU A 131 13.53 -20.85 -27.02
C LEU A 131 12.66 -20.40 -28.21
N ASP A 132 13.26 -20.15 -29.37
CA ASP A 132 12.54 -19.82 -30.61
C ASP A 132 11.48 -20.88 -30.95
N CYS A 133 11.87 -22.16 -30.96
CA CYS A 133 10.93 -23.27 -31.19
C CYS A 133 9.84 -23.30 -30.12
N SER A 134 10.22 -23.11 -28.84
CA SER A 134 9.27 -23.14 -27.73
C SER A 134 8.19 -22.06 -27.79
N PHE A 135 8.47 -20.92 -28.42
CA PHE A 135 7.51 -19.82 -28.53
C PHE A 135 6.69 -19.85 -29.82
N GLN A 136 7.23 -20.40 -30.92
CA GLN A 136 6.51 -20.52 -32.20
C GLN A 136 5.31 -21.48 -32.12
N ASP A 137 5.41 -22.52 -31.28
CA ASP A 137 4.32 -23.48 -31.06
C ASP A 137 3.07 -22.87 -30.39
N ASN A 138 3.20 -21.69 -29.76
CA ASN A 138 2.13 -21.07 -29.00
C ASN A 138 1.10 -20.30 -29.86
N GLN A 139 1.14 -20.41 -31.19
CA GLN A 139 0.11 -19.82 -32.06
C GLN A 139 -1.28 -20.48 -31.88
N ASP A 140 -1.34 -21.70 -31.29
CA ASP A 140 -2.59 -22.31 -30.83
C ASP A 140 -2.51 -22.65 -29.32
N PRO A 141 -2.76 -21.66 -28.44
CA PRO A 141 -2.54 -21.78 -26.99
C PRO A 141 -3.39 -22.85 -26.29
N LEU A 142 -4.41 -23.38 -26.97
CA LEU A 142 -5.28 -24.42 -26.44
C LEU A 142 -4.80 -25.85 -26.74
N ARG A 143 -3.85 -26.04 -27.66
CA ARG A 143 -3.39 -27.38 -28.08
C ARG A 143 -2.13 -27.89 -27.35
N ASP A 144 -1.24 -27.00 -26.89
CA ASP A 144 0.02 -27.37 -26.22
C ASP A 144 0.19 -26.74 -24.82
N SER A 145 -0.90 -26.66 -24.05
CA SER A 145 -0.89 -26.16 -22.67
C SER A 145 -0.04 -27.00 -21.70
N ALA A 146 0.33 -28.23 -22.07
CA ALA A 146 0.90 -29.23 -21.18
C ALA A 146 2.27 -28.89 -20.60
N PHE A 147 3.00 -27.92 -21.15
CA PHE A 147 4.35 -27.54 -20.69
C PHE A 147 4.65 -26.04 -20.77
N VAL A 148 3.61 -25.19 -20.75
CA VAL A 148 3.76 -23.73 -20.74
C VAL A 148 4.47 -23.25 -19.47
N GLU A 149 4.21 -23.87 -18.34
CA GLU A 149 4.83 -23.55 -17.06
C GLU A 149 6.34 -23.78 -17.08
N GLU A 150 6.79 -24.90 -17.64
CA GLU A 150 8.21 -25.24 -17.73
C GLU A 150 8.96 -24.30 -18.68
N LYS A 151 8.32 -23.85 -19.77
CA LYS A 151 8.89 -22.84 -20.66
C LYS A 151 9.07 -21.50 -19.94
N VAL A 152 8.07 -21.07 -19.16
CA VAL A 152 8.15 -19.84 -18.35
C VAL A 152 9.20 -19.99 -17.25
N MET A 153 9.28 -21.14 -16.59
CA MET A 153 10.30 -21.45 -15.58
C MET A 153 11.71 -21.44 -16.16
N LEU A 154 11.89 -21.94 -17.39
CA LEU A 154 13.16 -21.85 -18.09
C LEU A 154 13.56 -20.39 -18.32
N CYS A 155 12.62 -19.57 -18.82
CA CYS A 155 12.86 -18.14 -19.03
C CYS A 155 13.18 -17.41 -17.73
N LEU A 156 12.46 -17.74 -16.64
CA LEU A 156 12.75 -17.23 -15.30
C LEU A 156 14.15 -17.60 -14.85
N SER A 157 14.53 -18.87 -15.00
CA SER A 157 15.86 -19.33 -14.56
C SER A 157 16.98 -18.58 -15.29
N LEU A 158 16.81 -18.36 -16.60
CA LEU A 158 17.76 -17.61 -17.41
C LEU A 158 17.78 -16.14 -17.05
N SER A 159 16.63 -15.51 -16.78
CA SER A 159 16.57 -14.10 -16.41
C SER A 159 17.18 -13.83 -15.03
N MET A 160 17.03 -14.77 -14.08
CA MET A 160 17.64 -14.67 -12.74
C MET A 160 19.18 -14.73 -12.73
N THR A 161 19.83 -15.02 -13.85
CA THR A 161 21.30 -14.89 -13.97
C THR A 161 21.78 -13.45 -13.91
N ASN A 162 20.88 -12.48 -14.20
CA ASN A 162 21.19 -11.06 -14.32
C ASN A 162 22.33 -10.73 -15.31
N ASP A 163 22.62 -11.63 -16.25
CA ASP A 163 23.58 -11.39 -17.31
C ASP A 163 22.93 -10.50 -18.41
N PRO A 164 23.51 -9.33 -18.72
CA PRO A 164 22.92 -8.39 -19.66
C PRO A 164 22.81 -8.94 -21.09
N GLU A 165 23.72 -9.83 -21.52
CA GLU A 165 23.69 -10.46 -22.84
C GLU A 165 22.55 -11.48 -22.93
N ILE A 166 22.33 -12.26 -21.87
CA ILE A 166 21.23 -13.23 -21.78
C ILE A 166 19.89 -12.50 -21.76
N LEU A 167 19.75 -11.47 -20.92
CA LEU A 167 18.52 -10.69 -20.85
C LEU A 167 18.22 -9.99 -22.19
N LYS A 168 19.25 -9.55 -22.91
CA LYS A 168 19.10 -8.99 -24.26
C LYS A 168 18.66 -10.07 -25.24
N MET A 169 19.30 -11.25 -25.24
CA MET A 169 18.92 -12.38 -26.08
C MET A 169 17.46 -12.79 -25.86
N LEU A 170 17.03 -12.95 -24.61
CA LEU A 170 15.65 -13.27 -24.25
C LEU A 170 14.68 -12.19 -24.73
N SER A 171 15.04 -10.91 -24.57
CA SER A 171 14.23 -9.82 -25.11
C SER A 171 14.13 -9.94 -26.64
N ASP A 172 15.24 -10.03 -27.36
CA ASP A 172 15.29 -10.11 -28.82
C ASP A 172 14.45 -11.29 -29.38
N LEU A 173 14.31 -12.37 -28.61
CA LEU A 173 13.45 -13.53 -28.90
C LEU A 173 11.95 -13.30 -28.72
N GLY A 174 11.54 -12.12 -28.25
CA GLY A 174 10.13 -11.82 -27.98
C GLY A 174 9.61 -12.47 -26.70
N THR A 175 10.48 -12.87 -25.77
CA THR A 175 10.06 -13.52 -24.52
C THR A 175 9.10 -12.66 -23.70
N ILE A 176 9.21 -11.32 -23.74
CA ILE A 176 8.32 -10.40 -23.02
C ILE A 176 6.90 -10.50 -23.57
N GLU A 177 6.73 -10.32 -24.88
CA GLU A 177 5.44 -10.37 -25.56
C GLU A 177 4.80 -11.75 -25.44
N ASN A 178 5.59 -12.81 -25.60
CA ASN A 178 5.11 -14.18 -25.47
C ASN A 178 4.66 -14.50 -24.05
N THR A 179 5.41 -14.06 -23.02
CA THR A 179 5.02 -14.25 -21.62
C THR A 179 3.75 -13.46 -21.31
N VAL A 180 3.64 -12.22 -21.79
CA VAL A 180 2.40 -11.41 -21.66
C VAL A 180 1.21 -12.11 -22.30
N ASN A 181 1.37 -12.66 -23.51
CA ASN A 181 0.31 -13.37 -24.23
C ASN A 181 -0.15 -14.62 -23.47
N VAL A 182 0.80 -15.42 -22.97
CA VAL A 182 0.52 -16.60 -22.14
C VAL A 182 -0.27 -16.18 -20.90
N LEU A 183 0.25 -15.24 -20.11
CA LEU A 183 -0.37 -14.80 -18.86
C LEU A 183 -1.74 -14.13 -19.06
N SER A 184 -1.98 -13.54 -20.23
CA SER A 184 -3.29 -12.96 -20.58
C SER A 184 -4.38 -14.01 -20.78
N GLN A 185 -4.00 -15.25 -21.09
CA GLN A 185 -4.91 -16.35 -21.40
C GLN A 185 -5.05 -17.35 -20.24
N VAL A 186 -4.06 -17.41 -19.35
CA VAL A 186 -4.05 -18.30 -18.18
C VAL A 186 -5.23 -18.02 -17.25
N ASN A 187 -5.82 -19.10 -16.73
CA ASN A 187 -6.91 -19.00 -15.77
C ASN A 187 -6.39 -18.49 -14.42
N ARG A 188 -7.23 -17.80 -13.66
CA ARG A 188 -6.85 -17.21 -12.36
C ARG A 188 -6.43 -18.24 -11.31
N SER A 189 -6.73 -19.52 -11.54
CA SER A 189 -6.35 -20.64 -10.65
C SER A 189 -4.86 -20.99 -10.70
N ASP A 190 -4.15 -20.67 -11.77
CA ASP A 190 -2.77 -21.15 -11.98
C ASP A 190 -1.76 -20.15 -11.41
N ILE A 191 -1.80 -19.98 -10.08
CA ILE A 191 -1.06 -18.96 -9.34
C ILE A 191 0.46 -19.07 -9.54
N ASN A 192 0.99 -20.29 -9.63
CA ASN A 192 2.42 -20.53 -9.85
C ASN A 192 2.87 -20.04 -11.21
N LEU A 193 2.13 -20.38 -12.27
CA LEU A 193 2.40 -19.91 -13.62
C LEU A 193 2.34 -18.38 -13.70
N LEU A 194 1.30 -17.78 -13.10
CA LEU A 194 1.16 -16.32 -13.02
C LEU A 194 2.35 -15.68 -12.29
N SER A 195 2.72 -16.20 -11.11
CA SER A 195 3.82 -15.66 -10.30
C SER A 195 5.16 -15.79 -11.01
N ASN A 196 5.46 -16.96 -11.58
CA ASN A 196 6.72 -17.23 -12.29
C ASN A 196 6.82 -16.36 -13.56
N GLY A 197 5.72 -16.18 -14.30
CA GLY A 197 5.70 -15.33 -15.48
C GLY A 197 5.89 -13.85 -15.13
N LEU A 198 5.23 -13.34 -14.10
CA LEU A 198 5.42 -11.96 -13.63
C LEU A 198 6.83 -11.72 -13.11
N LEU A 199 7.43 -12.69 -12.41
CA LEU A 199 8.82 -12.60 -11.98
C LEU A 199 9.77 -12.60 -13.18
N THR A 200 9.51 -13.41 -14.20
CA THR A 200 10.27 -13.42 -15.45
C THR A 200 10.25 -12.03 -16.11
N LEU A 201 9.06 -11.45 -16.26
CA LEU A 201 8.86 -10.13 -16.83
C LEU A 201 9.57 -9.04 -16.01
N THR A 202 9.48 -9.13 -14.68
CA THR A 202 10.16 -8.23 -13.75
C THR A 202 11.67 -8.23 -13.99
N GLN A 203 12.29 -9.41 -14.03
CA GLN A 203 13.74 -9.52 -14.26
C GLN A 203 14.16 -9.07 -15.66
N LEU A 204 13.34 -9.34 -16.70
CA LEU A 204 13.64 -8.91 -18.06
C LEU A 204 13.57 -7.39 -18.22
N CYS A 205 12.58 -6.75 -17.59
CA CYS A 205 12.34 -5.31 -17.69
C CYS A 205 13.20 -4.48 -16.72
N ALA A 206 13.76 -5.07 -15.67
CA ALA A 206 14.52 -4.36 -14.66
C ALA A 206 15.59 -3.43 -15.27
N GLU A 207 15.53 -2.15 -14.91
CA GLU A 207 16.46 -1.08 -15.29
C GLU A 207 16.63 -0.87 -16.81
N ASN A 208 15.67 -1.31 -17.62
CA ASN A 208 15.77 -1.21 -19.08
C ASN A 208 14.47 -0.71 -19.74
N ALA A 209 14.39 0.60 -19.96
CA ALA A 209 13.24 1.26 -20.57
C ALA A 209 12.84 0.69 -21.94
N GLU A 210 13.80 0.22 -22.77
CA GLU A 210 13.48 -0.39 -24.07
C GLU A 210 12.67 -1.67 -23.91
N ARG A 211 13.09 -2.53 -22.99
CA ARG A 211 12.39 -3.77 -22.69
C ARG A 211 11.03 -3.49 -22.07
N CYS A 212 10.92 -2.46 -21.22
CA CYS A 212 9.63 -2.02 -20.68
C CYS A 212 8.69 -1.58 -21.80
N ARG A 213 9.15 -0.88 -22.85
CA ARG A 213 8.28 -0.52 -23.99
C ARG A 213 7.64 -1.73 -24.67
N ARG A 214 8.36 -2.87 -24.75
CA ARG A 214 7.84 -4.12 -25.33
C ARG A 214 6.73 -4.77 -24.52
N PHE A 215 6.61 -4.43 -23.24
CA PHE A 215 5.49 -4.86 -22.40
C PHE A 215 4.14 -4.33 -22.91
N GLY A 216 4.12 -3.07 -23.37
CA GLY A 216 3.01 -2.43 -24.06
C GLY A 216 1.67 -2.39 -23.31
N THR A 217 0.62 -2.06 -24.07
CA THR A 217 -0.75 -1.97 -23.58
C THR A 217 -1.32 -3.35 -23.20
N ASN A 218 -0.96 -4.40 -23.93
CA ASN A 218 -1.37 -5.78 -23.62
C ASN A 218 -0.86 -6.22 -22.24
N GLY A 219 0.42 -5.99 -21.94
CA GLY A 219 0.99 -6.30 -20.63
C GLY A 219 0.33 -5.48 -19.51
N SER A 220 0.06 -4.20 -19.78
CA SER A 220 -0.64 -3.34 -18.83
C SER A 220 -2.05 -3.88 -18.52
N ASN A 221 -2.82 -4.27 -19.53
CA ASN A 221 -4.16 -4.86 -19.36
C ASN A 221 -4.12 -6.20 -18.63
N MET A 222 -3.12 -7.03 -18.91
CA MET A 222 -2.88 -8.27 -18.19
C MET A 222 -2.63 -8.00 -16.70
N LEU A 223 -1.75 -7.07 -16.35
CA LEU A 223 -1.50 -6.68 -14.95
C LEU A 223 -2.76 -6.14 -14.28
N MET A 224 -3.54 -5.29 -14.96
CA MET A 224 -4.81 -4.78 -14.44
C MET A 224 -5.79 -5.89 -14.10
N ARG A 225 -5.90 -6.91 -14.96
CA ARG A 225 -6.75 -8.09 -14.71
C ARG A 225 -6.29 -8.91 -13.50
N ILE A 226 -4.98 -9.04 -13.31
CA ILE A 226 -4.37 -9.75 -12.16
C ILE A 226 -4.60 -8.96 -10.87
N LEU A 227 -4.28 -7.66 -10.85
CA LEU A 227 -4.49 -6.76 -9.71
C LEU A 227 -5.96 -6.72 -9.29
N THR A 228 -6.89 -6.65 -10.26
CA THR A 228 -8.34 -6.72 -9.98
C THR A 228 -8.74 -8.06 -9.36
N GLY A 229 -8.14 -9.15 -9.83
CA GLY A 229 -8.36 -10.49 -9.26
C GLY A 229 -7.86 -10.60 -7.81
N LEU A 230 -6.66 -10.08 -7.55
CA LEU A 230 -6.08 -10.01 -6.21
C LEU A 230 -6.91 -9.13 -5.27
N LEU A 231 -7.32 -7.95 -5.72
CA LEU A 231 -8.19 -7.05 -4.95
C LEU A 231 -9.50 -7.74 -4.57
N LYS A 232 -10.14 -8.43 -5.53
CA LYS A 232 -11.34 -9.21 -5.26
C LYS A 232 -11.08 -10.28 -4.19
N TYR A 233 -10.02 -11.07 -4.34
CA TYR A 233 -9.63 -12.11 -3.38
C TYR A 233 -9.42 -11.55 -1.97
N PHE A 234 -8.60 -10.49 -1.82
CA PHE A 234 -8.36 -9.87 -0.52
C PHE A 234 -9.62 -9.23 0.05
N SER A 235 -10.44 -8.57 -0.78
CA SER A 235 -11.68 -7.94 -0.33
C SER A 235 -12.69 -8.95 0.21
N GLU A 236 -12.82 -10.12 -0.44
CA GLU A 236 -13.70 -11.22 -0.02
C GLU A 236 -13.16 -11.93 1.22
N SER A 237 -11.84 -12.13 1.30
CA SER A 237 -11.18 -12.69 2.50
C SER A 237 -11.38 -11.79 3.72
N VAL A 238 -11.35 -10.46 3.54
CA VAL A 238 -11.67 -9.49 4.59
C VAL A 238 -13.15 -9.60 4.99
N SER A 239 -14.08 -9.59 4.04
CA SER A 239 -15.52 -9.55 4.33
C SER A 239 -16.07 -10.80 5.00
N ARG A 240 -15.40 -11.96 4.89
CA ARG A 240 -15.84 -13.21 5.53
C ARG A 240 -15.53 -13.27 7.03
N ASN A 241 -14.65 -12.41 7.49
CA ASN A 241 -14.26 -12.33 8.88
C ASN A 241 -14.82 -11.01 9.41
N ASP A 242 -15.95 -11.03 10.12
CA ASP A 242 -16.49 -9.79 10.73
C ASP A 242 -15.49 -9.16 11.73
N GLU A 243 -14.49 -9.92 12.20
CA GLU A 243 -13.35 -9.47 13.02
C GLU A 243 -12.25 -8.73 12.24
N PHE A 244 -12.29 -8.73 10.91
CA PHE A 244 -11.29 -8.12 10.03
C PHE A 244 -11.37 -6.59 9.95
N GLN A 245 -12.27 -5.96 10.73
CA GLN A 245 -12.19 -4.51 10.95
C GLN A 245 -10.85 -4.08 11.57
N SER A 246 -10.08 -5.02 12.15
CA SER A 246 -8.66 -4.82 12.51
C SER A 246 -7.74 -5.11 11.32
N LEU A 247 -7.94 -4.40 10.22
CA LEU A 247 -7.32 -4.67 8.92
C LEU A 247 -5.78 -4.63 8.89
N ILE A 248 -5.17 -4.16 9.98
CA ILE A 248 -3.77 -4.40 10.34
C ILE A 248 -3.78 -5.10 11.70
N GLY A 249 -4.02 -6.41 11.68
CA GLY A 249 -4.29 -7.24 12.85
C GLY A 249 -3.08 -7.33 13.78
N TYR A 250 -2.92 -6.32 14.62
CA TYR A 250 -2.06 -6.35 15.79
C TYR A 250 -2.78 -5.74 17.00
N HIS A 251 -4.06 -6.04 17.18
CA HIS A 251 -4.68 -5.80 18.48
C HIS A 251 -5.46 -7.05 18.91
N GLN A 252 -4.82 -7.77 19.84
CA GLN A 252 -5.35 -8.70 20.87
C GLN A 252 -5.05 -10.20 20.76
N THR A 253 -4.90 -10.84 19.59
CA THR A 253 -4.74 -12.31 19.54
C THR A 253 -3.46 -12.85 18.92
N GLY A 254 -2.61 -12.01 18.32
CA GLY A 254 -1.25 -12.39 17.88
C GLY A 254 -1.16 -13.44 16.76
N GLU A 255 -2.28 -13.93 16.23
CA GLU A 255 -2.25 -14.88 15.10
C GLU A 255 -2.30 -14.11 13.76
N PRO A 256 -1.23 -14.16 12.94
CA PRO A 256 -1.24 -13.55 11.64
C PRO A 256 -2.36 -14.16 10.79
N ILE A 257 -3.08 -13.31 10.06
CA ILE A 257 -4.07 -13.75 9.08
C ILE A 257 -3.39 -14.77 8.17
N LYS A 258 -3.93 -16.00 8.14
CA LYS A 258 -3.50 -17.05 7.23
C LYS A 258 -3.97 -16.71 5.81
N VAL A 259 -3.27 -15.76 5.20
CA VAL A 259 -3.36 -15.56 3.75
C VAL A 259 -2.64 -16.73 3.10
N ASP A 260 -3.25 -17.27 2.06
CA ASP A 260 -2.58 -18.28 1.24
C ASP A 260 -1.22 -17.72 0.75
N PRO A 261 -0.10 -18.40 1.07
CA PRO A 261 1.23 -17.92 0.70
C PRO A 261 1.38 -17.76 -0.81
N ASP A 262 0.67 -18.54 -1.62
CA ASP A 262 0.75 -18.46 -3.07
C ASP A 262 0.11 -17.18 -3.61
N PHE A 263 -1.03 -16.76 -3.04
CA PHE A 263 -1.66 -15.48 -3.38
C PHE A 263 -0.83 -14.28 -2.92
N SER A 264 -0.19 -14.38 -1.75
CA SER A 264 0.75 -13.35 -1.29
C SER A 264 1.92 -13.22 -2.25
N ARG A 265 2.52 -14.34 -2.66
CA ARG A 265 3.59 -14.37 -3.66
C ARG A 265 3.16 -13.73 -4.98
N LEU A 266 1.98 -14.09 -5.49
CA LEU A 266 1.43 -13.50 -6.71
C LEU A 266 1.25 -11.99 -6.59
N ALA A 267 0.78 -11.51 -5.45
CA ALA A 267 0.62 -10.09 -5.20
C ALA A 267 1.96 -9.34 -5.16
N VAL A 268 2.98 -9.89 -4.49
CA VAL A 268 4.35 -9.33 -4.56
C VAL A 268 4.82 -9.25 -6.01
N CYS A 269 4.71 -10.36 -6.75
CA CYS A 269 5.15 -10.42 -8.15
C CYS A 269 4.38 -9.43 -9.04
N ALA A 270 3.08 -9.23 -8.82
CA ALA A 270 2.28 -8.28 -9.59
C ALA A 270 2.67 -6.83 -9.29
N VAL A 271 2.91 -6.48 -8.02
CA VAL A 271 3.35 -5.14 -7.61
C VAL A 271 4.76 -4.84 -8.12
N GLU A 272 5.69 -5.79 -7.99
CA GLU A 272 7.03 -5.64 -8.57
C GLU A 272 7.00 -5.58 -10.10
N ALA A 273 6.13 -6.34 -10.76
CA ALA A 273 5.94 -6.23 -12.20
C ALA A 273 5.40 -4.85 -12.61
N VAL A 274 4.52 -4.21 -11.83
CA VAL A 274 4.16 -2.80 -12.08
C VAL A 274 5.41 -1.93 -11.97
N ARG A 275 6.17 -2.06 -10.87
CA ARG A 275 7.35 -1.23 -10.64
C ARG A 275 8.33 -1.30 -11.82
N TRP A 276 8.67 -2.50 -12.26
CA TRP A 276 9.71 -2.69 -13.27
C TRP A 276 9.20 -2.63 -14.72
N CYS A 277 7.98 -3.10 -15.01
CA CYS A 277 7.47 -3.14 -16.39
C CYS A 277 6.68 -1.89 -16.78
N ILE A 278 6.07 -1.18 -15.81
CA ILE A 278 5.24 0.00 -16.07
C ILE A 278 6.01 1.29 -15.80
N LEU A 279 6.60 1.46 -14.62
CA LEU A 279 7.07 2.79 -14.19
C LEU A 279 8.24 3.33 -15.03
N ASP A 280 9.11 2.44 -15.52
CA ASP A 280 10.28 2.78 -16.35
C ASP A 280 9.93 3.10 -17.81
N SER A 281 8.67 2.93 -18.23
CA SER A 281 8.19 3.28 -19.58
C SER A 281 7.09 4.34 -19.50
N ILE A 282 7.32 5.53 -20.07
CA ILE A 282 6.35 6.63 -20.08
C ILE A 282 5.03 6.20 -20.73
N GLU A 283 5.09 5.47 -21.85
CA GLU A 283 3.91 5.00 -22.58
C GLU A 283 3.05 4.05 -21.74
N ASN A 284 3.69 3.05 -21.11
CA ASN A 284 2.99 2.11 -20.23
C ASN A 284 2.43 2.82 -19.00
N ARG A 285 3.21 3.73 -18.40
CA ARG A 285 2.80 4.48 -17.22
C ARG A 285 1.56 5.32 -17.47
N MET A 286 1.53 6.06 -18.58
CA MET A 286 0.39 6.89 -18.95
C MET A 286 -0.83 6.03 -19.28
N TYR A 287 -0.65 4.91 -19.99
CA TYR A 287 -1.75 3.98 -20.26
C TYR A 287 -2.29 3.36 -18.98
N PHE A 288 -1.40 2.90 -18.09
CA PHE A 288 -1.77 2.33 -16.79
C PHE A 288 -2.51 3.34 -15.92
N LEU A 289 -2.07 4.60 -15.89
CA LEU A 289 -2.77 5.71 -15.24
C LEU A 289 -4.19 5.90 -15.81
N GLN A 290 -4.33 5.93 -17.13
CA GLN A 290 -5.63 6.10 -17.80
C GLN A 290 -6.60 4.94 -17.54
N GLN A 291 -6.08 3.72 -17.39
CA GLN A 291 -6.87 2.54 -17.01
C GLN A 291 -7.17 2.50 -15.49
N GLY A 292 -6.74 3.52 -14.75
CA GLY A 292 -6.95 3.63 -13.32
C GLY A 292 -5.97 2.82 -12.47
N GLY A 293 -4.93 2.22 -13.04
CA GLY A 293 -4.07 1.22 -12.39
C GLY A 293 -3.50 1.59 -11.02
N TYR A 294 -3.19 2.85 -10.80
CA TYR A 294 -2.77 3.35 -9.49
C TYR A 294 -3.87 3.25 -8.43
N THR A 295 -5.13 3.47 -8.81
CA THR A 295 -6.29 3.25 -7.96
C THR A 295 -6.35 1.80 -7.50
N GLN A 296 -6.08 0.81 -8.37
CA GLN A 296 -6.06 -0.61 -7.95
C GLN A 296 -4.90 -0.91 -6.99
N ILE A 297 -3.73 -0.31 -7.19
CA ILE A 297 -2.60 -0.47 -6.26
C ILE A 297 -2.92 0.14 -4.90
N LEU A 298 -3.56 1.31 -4.88
CA LEU A 298 -4.00 1.97 -3.66
C LEU A 298 -5.12 1.20 -2.96
N SER A 299 -6.10 0.69 -3.70
CA SER A 299 -7.12 -0.21 -3.15
C SER A 299 -6.52 -1.53 -2.66
N LEU A 300 -5.42 -2.00 -3.27
CA LEU A 300 -4.67 -3.13 -2.76
C LEU A 300 -3.98 -2.78 -1.43
N LEU A 301 -3.40 -1.58 -1.31
CA LEU A 301 -2.84 -1.08 -0.04
C LEU A 301 -3.87 -1.07 1.08
N GLU A 302 -5.14 -0.76 0.77
CA GLU A 302 -6.25 -0.81 1.73
C GLU A 302 -6.63 -2.20 2.20
N CYS A 303 -6.24 -3.27 1.52
CA CYS A 303 -6.69 -4.63 1.84
C CYS A 303 -5.59 -5.68 1.94
N ALA A 304 -4.34 -5.30 1.66
CA ALA A 304 -3.23 -6.20 1.60
C ALA A 304 -2.75 -6.60 3.00
N PRO A 305 -2.33 -7.86 3.20
CA PRO A 305 -1.59 -8.24 4.41
C PRO A 305 -0.31 -7.42 4.58
N LEU A 306 0.12 -7.25 5.83
CA LEU A 306 1.32 -6.51 6.23
C LEU A 306 2.59 -6.89 5.44
N THR A 307 2.72 -8.17 5.08
CA THR A 307 3.86 -8.70 4.30
C THR A 307 3.97 -8.09 2.90
N LEU A 308 2.88 -7.54 2.35
CA LEU A 308 2.85 -6.91 1.02
C LEU A 308 3.01 -5.40 1.06
N ILE A 309 2.74 -4.78 2.21
CA ILE A 309 2.70 -3.31 2.35
C ILE A 309 4.03 -2.70 1.93
N GLY A 310 5.16 -3.29 2.34
CA GLY A 310 6.49 -2.81 1.94
C GLY A 310 6.66 -2.73 0.42
N SER A 311 6.27 -3.78 -0.32
CA SER A 311 6.37 -3.80 -1.78
C SER A 311 5.43 -2.78 -2.44
N ILE A 312 4.20 -2.63 -1.93
CA ILE A 312 3.22 -1.67 -2.45
C ILE A 312 3.72 -0.23 -2.23
N VAL A 313 4.13 0.11 -1.00
CA VAL A 313 4.64 1.43 -0.65
C VAL A 313 5.91 1.75 -1.45
N ARG A 314 6.81 0.77 -1.66
CA ARG A 314 7.99 0.94 -2.52
C ARG A 314 7.61 1.25 -3.97
N CYS A 315 6.63 0.52 -4.52
CA CYS A 315 6.10 0.79 -5.86
C CYS A 315 5.50 2.21 -5.97
N LEU A 316 4.70 2.63 -4.98
CA LEU A 316 4.10 3.97 -4.95
C LEU A 316 5.16 5.07 -4.81
N CYS A 317 6.21 4.84 -4.00
CA CYS A 317 7.33 5.76 -3.86
C CYS A 317 8.10 5.97 -5.16
N VAL A 318 8.32 4.91 -5.95
CA VAL A 318 8.93 5.07 -7.28
C VAL A 318 7.97 5.80 -8.21
N ALA A 319 6.68 5.46 -8.18
CA ALA A 319 5.69 6.07 -9.05
C ALA A 319 5.54 7.58 -8.84
N CYS A 320 5.53 8.04 -7.58
CA CYS A 320 5.40 9.46 -7.27
C CYS A 320 6.62 10.30 -7.69
N GLN A 321 7.79 9.68 -7.87
CA GLN A 321 9.00 10.38 -8.29
C GLN A 321 9.04 10.66 -9.80
N GLN A 322 8.27 9.93 -10.61
CA GLN A 322 8.42 9.94 -12.06
C GLN A 322 7.56 11.00 -12.78
N ASP A 323 6.34 11.28 -12.29
CA ASP A 323 5.36 12.05 -13.07
C ASP A 323 4.35 12.82 -12.21
N ALA A 324 4.11 14.10 -12.53
CA ALA A 324 3.15 14.95 -11.84
C ALA A 324 1.68 14.51 -12.04
N SER A 325 1.38 13.83 -13.15
CA SER A 325 0.05 13.27 -13.40
C SER A 325 -0.28 12.12 -12.44
N VAL A 326 0.73 11.31 -12.09
CA VAL A 326 0.62 10.26 -11.09
C VAL A 326 0.43 10.87 -9.71
N GLU A 327 1.25 11.86 -9.35
CA GLU A 327 1.10 12.64 -8.11
C GLU A 327 -0.34 13.17 -7.93
N SER A 328 -0.89 13.80 -8.97
CA SER A 328 -2.27 14.31 -8.96
C SER A 328 -3.30 13.20 -8.74
N ALA A 329 -3.11 12.03 -9.35
CA ALA A 329 -4.00 10.89 -9.17
C ALA A 329 -3.90 10.28 -7.76
N LEU A 330 -2.69 10.20 -7.17
CA LEU A 330 -2.49 9.76 -5.80
C LEU A 330 -3.17 10.70 -4.79
N ILE A 331 -3.07 12.02 -5.01
CA ILE A 331 -3.74 13.03 -4.18
C ILE A 331 -5.26 12.97 -4.32
N ALA A 332 -5.76 12.77 -5.54
CA ALA A 332 -7.20 12.72 -5.82
C ALA A 332 -7.85 11.41 -5.36
N TRP A 333 -7.07 10.36 -5.12
CA TRP A 333 -7.59 9.06 -4.73
C TRP A 333 -8.34 9.12 -3.40
N ARG A 334 -9.46 8.41 -3.34
CA ARG A 334 -10.28 8.25 -2.14
C ARG A 334 -10.54 6.77 -1.92
N GLY A 335 -10.17 6.31 -0.75
CA GLY A 335 -10.29 4.94 -0.30
C GLY A 335 -11.72 4.53 -0.02
N ALA A 336 -12.00 3.25 -0.26
CA ALA A 336 -13.31 2.67 0.02
C ALA A 336 -13.46 2.26 1.48
N ARG A 337 -12.35 2.05 2.22
CA ARG A 337 -12.35 1.47 3.56
C ARG A 337 -11.71 2.38 4.57
N LYS A 338 -12.38 2.55 5.73
CA LYS A 338 -11.82 3.30 6.84
C LYS A 338 -10.70 2.48 7.48
N PRO A 339 -9.48 3.04 7.65
CA PRO A 339 -8.46 2.35 8.42
C PRO A 339 -8.96 2.17 9.87
N PRO A 340 -8.61 1.07 10.54
CA PRO A 340 -8.91 0.92 11.95
C PRO A 340 -8.28 2.06 12.76
N LYS A 341 -8.99 2.49 13.81
CA LYS A 341 -8.47 3.51 14.73
C LYS A 341 -7.28 2.90 15.50
N VAL A 342 -6.09 3.43 15.26
CA VAL A 342 -4.86 3.12 16.02
C VAL A 342 -4.51 4.41 16.73
N GLY A 343 -4.70 4.49 18.05
CA GLY A 343 -4.47 5.74 18.78
C GLY A 343 -3.07 6.31 18.53
N VAL A 344 -2.94 7.63 18.60
CA VAL A 344 -1.61 8.23 18.70
C VAL A 344 -1.02 7.80 20.02
N ASP A 345 0.18 7.21 20.01
CA ASP A 345 0.87 6.85 21.24
C ASP A 345 1.18 8.11 22.05
N GLU A 346 0.51 8.25 23.20
CA GLU A 346 0.67 9.41 24.07
C GLU A 346 2.06 9.46 24.73
N SER A 347 2.79 8.34 24.75
CA SER A 347 4.17 8.29 25.21
C SER A 347 5.08 9.24 24.42
N ILE A 348 4.67 9.58 23.18
CA ILE A 348 5.36 10.52 22.29
C ILE A 348 5.42 11.94 22.89
N PHE A 349 4.52 12.31 23.81
CA PHE A 349 4.53 13.63 24.44
C PHE A 349 5.54 13.78 25.61
N SER A 350 6.15 12.67 26.07
CA SER A 350 7.25 12.60 27.05
C SER A 350 7.05 13.29 28.42
N LYS A 351 7.96 13.02 29.37
CA LYS A 351 7.84 13.24 30.83
C LYS A 351 7.79 14.70 31.31
N ASP A 352 8.10 15.68 30.47
CA ASP A 352 8.13 17.11 30.82
C ASP A 352 6.88 17.85 30.31
N THR A 353 5.72 17.21 30.44
CA THR A 353 4.42 17.84 30.18
C THR A 353 4.08 18.83 31.27
N THR A 354 3.59 20.01 30.87
CA THR A 354 3.01 20.93 31.86
C THR A 354 1.65 20.39 32.32
N ALA A 355 1.18 20.79 33.49
CA ALA A 355 -0.15 20.39 33.97
C ALA A 355 -1.27 20.73 32.97
N ASN A 356 -1.12 21.81 32.21
CA ASN A 356 -2.05 22.19 31.16
C ASN A 356 -1.99 21.24 29.95
N ASP A 357 -0.80 20.74 29.60
CA ASP A 357 -0.65 19.75 28.52
C ASP A 357 -1.26 18.41 28.93
N GLU A 358 -1.11 18.01 30.20
CA GLU A 358 -1.72 16.80 30.75
C GLU A 358 -3.27 16.87 30.72
N ILE A 359 -3.85 18.02 31.07
CA ILE A 359 -5.30 18.24 30.97
C ILE A 359 -5.75 18.14 29.50
N MET A 360 -5.00 18.73 28.58
CA MET A 360 -5.31 18.68 27.15
C MET A 360 -5.26 17.26 26.58
N LEU A 361 -4.28 16.45 26.99
CA LEU A 361 -4.19 15.04 26.61
C LEU A 361 -5.40 14.26 27.14
N LYS A 362 -5.77 14.42 28.43
CA LYS A 362 -6.97 13.77 29.01
C LYS A 362 -8.27 14.16 28.32
N LEU A 363 -8.41 15.43 27.91
CA LEU A 363 -9.56 15.88 27.12
C LEU A 363 -9.58 15.20 25.75
N ASN A 364 -8.43 15.02 25.12
CA ASN A 364 -8.31 14.30 23.86
C ASN A 364 -8.64 12.81 24.02
N GLU A 365 -8.17 12.13 25.08
CA GLU A 365 -8.55 10.74 25.38
C GLU A 365 -10.08 10.60 25.49
N HIS A 366 -10.74 11.51 26.22
CA HIS A 366 -12.19 11.51 26.36
C HIS A 366 -12.88 11.73 25.00
N ARG A 367 -12.36 12.64 24.18
CA ARG A 367 -12.85 12.88 22.82
C ARG A 367 -12.77 11.62 21.96
N LEU A 368 -11.62 10.96 21.94
CA LEU A 368 -11.41 9.72 21.18
C LEU A 368 -12.37 8.62 21.65
N GLY A 369 -12.57 8.48 22.97
CA GLY A 369 -13.54 7.56 23.54
C GLY A 369 -14.99 7.87 23.15
N THR A 370 -15.35 9.14 23.04
CA THR A 370 -16.72 9.59 22.75
C THR A 370 -17.04 9.52 21.25
N GLN A 371 -16.09 9.88 20.37
CA GLN A 371 -16.23 9.76 18.91
C GLN A 371 -16.39 8.30 18.46
N CYS A 372 -15.74 7.34 19.14
CA CYS A 372 -15.95 5.91 18.90
C CYS A 372 -17.39 5.44 19.15
N LEU A 373 -18.15 6.10 20.01
CA LEU A 373 -19.51 5.69 20.37
C LEU A 373 -20.60 6.30 19.49
N LEU A 374 -20.37 7.49 18.92
CA LEU A 374 -21.40 8.24 18.19
C LEU A 374 -21.36 8.07 16.67
N GLY A 375 -20.34 7.40 16.13
CA GLY A 375 -20.20 7.14 14.69
C GLY A 375 -20.00 8.42 13.91
N ASP A 376 -18.75 8.76 13.60
CA ASP A 376 -18.39 10.00 12.89
C ASP A 376 -19.09 10.09 11.51
N VAL A 377 -19.94 11.11 11.33
CA VAL A 377 -20.78 11.30 10.13
C VAL A 377 -20.09 12.15 9.04
N GLU A 378 -19.06 12.96 9.34
CA GLU A 378 -18.73 14.07 8.42
C GLU A 378 -17.26 14.33 8.01
N SER A 379 -16.23 13.61 8.48
CA SER A 379 -14.83 13.90 8.03
C SER A 379 -13.98 12.73 7.52
N ASP A 380 -14.55 11.52 7.41
CA ASP A 380 -13.81 10.31 7.06
C ASP A 380 -13.52 10.16 5.56
N ARG A 381 -12.74 11.08 4.99
CA ARG A 381 -12.14 10.87 3.68
C ARG A 381 -10.90 10.02 3.85
N ASN A 382 -11.05 8.71 3.61
CA ASN A 382 -9.89 7.82 3.43
C ASN A 382 -9.11 8.32 2.23
N ASN A 383 -8.00 8.98 2.49
CA ASN A 383 -7.07 9.43 1.46
C ASN A 383 -5.73 8.74 1.68
N LEU A 384 -4.84 8.83 0.69
CA LEU A 384 -3.54 8.18 0.78
C LEU A 384 -2.76 8.63 2.02
N ALA A 385 -2.79 9.92 2.37
CA ALA A 385 -2.06 10.42 3.53
C ALA A 385 -2.58 9.83 4.86
N SER A 386 -3.89 9.71 5.04
CA SER A 386 -4.48 9.02 6.20
C SER A 386 -4.05 7.56 6.29
N ILE A 387 -4.01 6.83 5.17
CA ILE A 387 -3.53 5.44 5.16
C ILE A 387 -2.04 5.38 5.50
N LEU A 388 -1.21 6.25 4.95
CA LEU A 388 0.22 6.28 5.26
C LEU A 388 0.48 6.65 6.73
N CYS A 389 -0.31 7.55 7.32
CA CYS A 389 -0.27 7.85 8.75
C CYS A 389 -0.68 6.64 9.60
N HIS A 390 -1.70 5.90 9.18
CA HIS A 390 -2.07 4.65 9.84
C HIS A 390 -0.94 3.61 9.76
N LEU A 391 -0.36 3.38 8.58
CA LEU A 391 0.78 2.47 8.39
C LEU A 391 2.00 2.88 9.22
N TRP A 392 2.25 4.17 9.33
CA TRP A 392 3.30 4.72 10.19
C TRP A 392 3.08 4.31 11.65
N ARG A 393 1.87 4.51 12.18
CA ARG A 393 1.51 4.15 13.56
C ARG A 393 1.64 2.63 13.80
N CYS A 394 1.12 1.81 12.90
CA CYS A 394 1.26 0.35 13.01
C CYS A 394 2.73 -0.11 12.99
N ASN A 395 3.57 0.50 12.14
CA ASN A 395 5.00 0.16 12.10
C ASN A 395 5.74 0.62 13.36
N MET A 396 5.32 1.74 13.98
CA MET A 396 5.83 2.18 15.29
C MET A 396 5.48 1.19 16.40
N GLU A 397 4.23 0.73 16.48
CA GLU A 397 3.80 -0.28 17.47
C GLU A 397 4.60 -1.58 17.33
N ARG A 398 4.85 -2.03 16.08
CA ARG A 398 5.69 -3.20 15.81
C ARG A 398 7.11 -3.02 16.33
N LEU A 399 7.72 -1.86 16.10
CA LEU A 399 9.06 -1.55 16.59
C LEU A 399 9.11 -1.60 18.12
N ILE A 400 8.10 -1.04 18.81
CA ILE A 400 8.01 -1.08 20.27
C ILE A 400 7.89 -2.52 20.79
N GLY A 401 7.07 -3.35 20.13
CA GLY A 401 6.95 -4.78 20.45
C GLY A 401 8.28 -5.54 20.29
N GLU A 402 8.98 -5.34 19.18
CA GLU A 402 10.27 -6.01 18.90
C GLU A 402 11.40 -5.58 19.86
N ILE A 403 11.45 -4.29 20.25
CA ILE A 403 12.43 -3.77 21.22
C ILE A 403 12.26 -4.43 22.59
N ASN A 404 11.03 -4.74 22.99
CA ASN A 404 10.76 -5.40 24.27
C ASN A 404 11.19 -6.89 24.29
N GLU A 405 11.40 -7.52 23.12
CA GLU A 405 11.70 -8.94 23.01
C GLU A 405 13.16 -9.27 22.64
N ARG A 406 13.96 -8.31 22.18
CA ARG A 406 15.36 -8.56 21.74
C ARG A 406 16.39 -7.66 22.43
N GLN A 407 17.47 -8.27 22.95
CA GLN A 407 18.76 -7.57 23.13
C GLN A 407 19.28 -7.17 21.75
N ILE A 408 19.29 -5.86 21.47
CA ILE A 408 19.52 -5.30 20.13
C ILE A 408 20.99 -5.47 19.72
N ASN A 409 21.25 -6.36 18.77
CA ASN A 409 22.42 -6.28 17.91
C ASN A 409 22.19 -5.18 16.88
N TRP A 410 23.05 -4.16 16.88
CA TRP A 410 22.98 -3.04 15.94
C TRP A 410 23.13 -3.51 14.48
N SER A 411 22.16 -3.15 13.64
CA SER A 411 22.27 -3.12 12.18
C SER A 411 21.83 -1.73 11.72
N PRO A 412 22.55 -1.07 10.80
CA PRO A 412 22.32 0.34 10.45
C PRO A 412 20.99 0.62 9.73
N VAL A 413 20.27 -0.39 9.25
CA VAL A 413 18.88 -0.28 8.76
C VAL A 413 18.17 -1.59 9.08
N GLN A 414 17.14 -1.56 9.92
CA GLN A 414 16.23 -2.70 10.08
C GLN A 414 15.07 -2.55 9.06
N GLU A 415 14.46 -3.64 8.60
CA GLU A 415 13.26 -3.60 7.72
C GLU A 415 12.17 -2.59 8.14
N PRO A 416 11.84 -2.38 9.44
CA PRO A 416 10.94 -1.30 9.85
C PRO A 416 11.40 0.11 9.48
N ASP A 417 12.70 0.40 9.41
CA ASP A 417 13.19 1.73 9.01
C ASP A 417 12.96 2.02 7.52
N GLU A 418 12.98 1.00 6.65
CA GLU A 418 12.72 1.19 5.23
C GLU A 418 11.31 1.74 4.99
N GLN A 419 10.30 1.19 5.67
CA GLN A 419 8.92 1.64 5.53
C GLN A 419 8.74 3.10 5.95
N PHE A 420 9.36 3.53 7.06
CA PHE A 420 9.33 4.93 7.50
C PHE A 420 9.95 5.85 6.44
N VAL A 421 11.10 5.48 5.90
CA VAL A 421 11.76 6.26 4.84
C VAL A 421 10.86 6.37 3.61
N LEU A 422 10.26 5.27 3.15
CA LEU A 422 9.40 5.29 1.98
C LEU A 422 8.13 6.13 2.19
N ILE A 423 7.47 6.02 3.35
CA ILE A 423 6.31 6.84 3.72
C ILE A 423 6.69 8.33 3.72
N TYR A 424 7.80 8.68 4.37
CA TYR A 424 8.32 10.04 4.38
C TYR A 424 8.62 10.56 2.97
N LEU A 425 9.23 9.76 2.10
CA LEU A 425 9.55 10.16 0.73
C LEU A 425 8.30 10.40 -0.11
N ILE A 426 7.27 9.56 0.02
CA ILE A 426 5.98 9.76 -0.65
C ILE A 426 5.36 11.07 -0.17
N LEU A 427 5.16 11.24 1.14
CA LEU A 427 4.46 12.40 1.67
C LEU A 427 5.22 13.71 1.42
N LYS A 428 6.56 13.68 1.50
CA LYS A 428 7.39 14.81 1.09
C LYS A 428 7.18 15.19 -0.37
N LYS A 429 7.04 14.20 -1.26
CA LYS A 429 6.81 14.42 -2.68
C LYS A 429 5.40 14.96 -2.95
N LEU A 430 4.40 14.53 -2.17
CA LEU A 430 3.01 14.99 -2.26
C LEU A 430 2.73 16.32 -1.55
N GLY A 431 3.72 16.92 -0.88
CA GLY A 431 3.56 18.22 -0.20
C GLY A 431 2.98 18.15 1.22
N PHE A 432 3.04 16.99 1.88
CA PHE A 432 2.48 16.78 3.22
C PHE A 432 1.02 17.27 3.34
N GLU A 433 0.70 18.23 4.22
CA GLU A 433 -0.67 18.61 4.58
C GLU A 433 -1.42 19.47 3.54
N GLU A 434 -0.74 20.09 2.58
CA GLU A 434 -1.36 21.13 1.73
C GLU A 434 -2.57 20.64 0.91
N HIS A 435 -2.74 19.33 0.75
CA HIS A 435 -3.73 18.73 -0.14
C HIS A 435 -4.67 17.70 0.52
N PHE A 436 -4.53 17.45 1.82
CA PHE A 436 -5.30 16.40 2.50
C PHE A 436 -6.13 16.94 3.65
N GLU A 437 -7.41 16.56 3.66
CA GLU A 437 -8.27 16.73 4.82
C GLU A 437 -7.99 15.57 5.77
N LEU A 438 -7.11 15.79 6.73
CA LEU A 438 -6.70 14.81 7.75
C LEU A 438 -7.47 15.02 9.04
N ASN A 439 -7.82 13.94 9.74
CA ASN A 439 -8.32 14.02 11.11
C ASN A 439 -7.19 14.45 12.07
N THR A 440 -7.53 14.78 13.31
CA THR A 440 -6.56 15.29 14.28
C THR A 440 -5.41 14.32 14.56
N GLU A 441 -5.66 13.01 14.60
CA GLU A 441 -4.63 12.00 14.85
C GLU A 441 -3.65 11.90 13.67
N ASP A 442 -4.17 11.91 12.45
CA ASP A 442 -3.39 11.89 11.23
C ASP A 442 -2.59 13.18 11.07
N GLN A 443 -3.13 14.35 11.44
CA GLN A 443 -2.36 15.60 11.50
C GLN A 443 -1.20 15.51 12.48
N ILE A 444 -1.43 14.98 13.70
CA ILE A 444 -0.35 14.77 14.68
C ILE A 444 0.72 13.82 14.13
N THR A 445 0.28 12.72 13.49
CA THR A 445 1.18 11.74 12.87
C THR A 445 1.94 12.38 11.71
N MET A 446 1.31 13.23 10.92
CA MET A 446 1.94 13.96 9.83
C MET A 446 3.08 14.84 10.33
N VAL A 447 2.91 15.52 11.47
CA VAL A 447 3.99 16.27 12.12
C VAL A 447 5.17 15.36 12.47
N ASP A 448 4.94 14.12 12.92
CA ASP A 448 6.03 13.17 13.16
C ASP A 448 6.74 12.77 11.87
N ILE A 449 5.98 12.47 10.82
CA ILE A 449 6.52 12.05 9.52
C ILE A 449 7.36 13.18 8.92
N GLU A 450 6.85 14.42 8.89
CA GLU A 450 7.55 15.60 8.41
C GLU A 450 8.92 15.79 9.08
N ASN A 451 8.97 15.51 10.39
CA ASN A 451 10.16 15.71 11.20
C ASN A 451 11.02 14.44 11.36
N TYR A 452 10.66 13.34 10.71
CA TYR A 452 11.33 12.04 10.83
C TYR A 452 12.84 12.11 10.61
N ARG A 453 13.26 12.79 9.52
CA ARG A 453 14.70 12.95 9.21
C ARG A 453 15.43 13.65 10.36
N GLY A 454 14.82 14.70 10.91
CA GLY A 454 15.39 15.43 12.04
C GLY A 454 15.53 14.53 13.26
N LYS A 455 14.43 13.85 13.62
CA LYS A 455 14.40 12.91 14.74
C LYS A 455 15.47 11.82 14.63
N LYS A 456 15.66 11.21 13.46
CA LYS A 456 16.71 10.20 13.23
C LYS A 456 18.13 10.75 13.37
N ILE A 457 18.37 12.00 12.97
CA ILE A 457 19.65 12.67 13.21
C ILE A 457 19.87 12.85 14.72
N ASP A 458 18.84 13.28 15.44
CA ASP A 458 18.90 13.53 16.88
C ASP A 458 19.12 12.22 17.68
N GLU A 459 18.43 11.13 17.30
CA GLU A 459 18.65 9.77 17.83
C GLU A 459 20.10 9.30 17.59
N SER A 460 20.62 9.49 16.38
CA SER A 460 22.00 9.13 16.03
C SER A 460 23.03 9.90 16.87
N ILE A 461 22.78 11.19 17.12
CA ILE A 461 23.64 12.02 17.97
C ILE A 461 23.60 11.51 19.42
N SER A 462 22.42 11.20 19.95
CA SER A 462 22.27 10.64 21.30
C SER A 462 23.04 9.33 21.44
N HIS A 463 22.89 8.41 20.48
CA HIS A 463 23.62 7.14 20.48
C HIS A 463 25.14 7.34 20.44
N ILE A 464 25.64 8.24 19.58
CA ILE A 464 27.07 8.58 19.56
C ILE A 464 27.55 9.09 20.91
N GLN A 465 26.76 9.94 21.59
CA GLN A 465 27.12 10.44 22.92
C GLN A 465 27.14 9.31 23.96
N ASP A 466 26.16 8.42 23.93
CA ASP A 466 26.05 7.31 24.87
C ASP A 466 27.18 6.29 24.65
N ASP A 467 27.48 5.91 23.41
CA ASP A 467 28.60 5.04 23.05
C ASP A 467 29.95 5.61 23.52
N LEU A 468 30.15 6.93 23.38
CA LEU A 468 31.35 7.62 23.89
C LEU A 468 31.42 7.56 25.42
N ARG A 469 30.29 7.73 26.12
CA ARG A 469 30.21 7.64 27.59
C ARG A 469 30.51 6.21 28.06
N GLU A 470 29.91 5.20 27.44
CA GLU A 470 30.10 3.79 27.75
C GLU A 470 31.54 3.34 27.49
N SER A 471 32.14 3.82 26.41
CA SER A 471 33.55 3.56 26.07
C SER A 471 34.55 4.34 26.94
N GLY A 472 34.08 5.23 27.82
CA GLY A 472 34.93 6.13 28.62
C GLY A 472 35.73 7.13 27.77
N LEU A 473 35.35 7.33 26.50
CA LEU A 473 36.02 8.21 25.57
C LEU A 473 35.54 9.65 25.75
N ARG A 474 36.49 10.57 25.91
CA ARG A 474 36.19 12.00 25.98
C ARG A 474 36.40 12.63 24.61
N PRO A 475 35.35 13.12 23.92
CA PRO A 475 35.53 13.84 22.67
C PRO A 475 36.38 15.11 22.89
N VAL A 476 37.17 15.45 21.88
CA VAL A 476 38.01 16.66 21.87
C VAL A 476 37.14 17.91 21.96
N SER A 477 37.72 19.03 22.40
CA SER A 477 36.96 20.27 22.67
C SER A 477 36.21 20.83 21.46
N ALA A 478 36.59 20.49 20.23
CA ALA A 478 35.84 20.86 19.02
C ALA A 478 34.58 19.99 18.88
N ASP A 479 34.73 18.67 18.83
CA ASP A 479 33.64 17.70 18.70
C ASP A 479 32.63 17.80 19.84
N ARG A 480 33.10 18.03 21.07
CA ARG A 480 32.22 18.26 22.22
C ARG A 480 31.29 19.46 21.99
N ARG A 481 31.81 20.56 21.45
CA ARG A 481 31.00 21.74 21.14
C ARG A 481 29.99 21.45 20.04
N GLN A 482 30.37 20.68 19.02
CA GLN A 482 29.45 20.26 17.96
C GLN A 482 28.35 19.36 18.49
N LEU A 483 28.68 18.37 19.33
CA LEU A 483 27.70 17.49 19.98
C LEU A 483 26.74 18.27 20.89
N GLN A 484 27.24 19.22 21.69
CA GLN A 484 26.41 20.09 22.52
C GLN A 484 25.51 21.01 21.69
N GLN A 485 26.03 21.57 20.61
CA GLN A 485 25.23 22.39 19.70
C GLN A 485 24.15 21.56 19.01
N ALA A 486 24.47 20.34 18.60
CA ALA A 486 23.51 19.44 17.97
C ALA A 486 22.42 18.98 18.95
N GLU A 487 22.77 18.74 20.22
CA GLU A 487 21.84 18.46 21.31
C GLU A 487 20.90 19.64 21.59
N GLU A 488 21.41 20.87 21.62
CA GLU A 488 20.57 22.07 21.78
C GLU A 488 19.63 22.25 20.58
N ILE A 489 20.10 22.02 19.35
CA ILE A 489 19.26 22.03 18.14
C ILE A 489 18.18 20.95 18.22
N ALA A 490 18.52 19.75 18.67
CA ALA A 490 17.57 18.64 18.87
C ALA A 490 16.49 19.02 19.89
N LYS A 491 16.88 19.64 21.01
CA LYS A 491 15.95 20.13 22.04
C LYS A 491 14.99 21.19 21.50
N ILE A 492 15.50 22.22 20.83
CA ILE A 492 14.68 23.28 20.21
C ILE A 492 13.70 22.67 19.20
N ARG A 493 14.17 21.72 18.38
CA ARG A 493 13.32 21.03 17.40
C ARG A 493 12.22 20.21 18.08
N GLY A 494 12.57 19.44 19.11
CA GLY A 494 11.62 18.65 19.90
C GLY A 494 10.55 19.52 20.55
N GLU A 495 10.94 20.65 21.15
CA GLU A 495 10.00 21.63 21.70
C GLU A 495 9.07 22.20 20.62
N GLY A 496 9.62 22.55 19.43
CA GLY A 496 8.83 23.04 18.30
C GLY A 496 7.82 22.02 17.78
N ILE A 497 8.24 20.76 17.63
CA ILE A 497 7.36 19.63 17.24
C ILE A 497 6.24 19.47 18.26
N ARG A 498 6.56 19.43 19.55
CA ARG A 498 5.58 19.32 20.63
C ARG A 498 4.60 20.47 20.60
N SER A 499 5.07 21.72 20.49
CA SER A 499 4.20 22.90 20.41
C SER A 499 3.23 22.84 19.23
N LYS A 500 3.67 22.37 18.05
CA LYS A 500 2.79 22.16 16.89
C LYS A 500 1.70 21.13 17.18
N LYS A 501 2.07 19.96 17.73
CA LYS A 501 1.10 18.92 18.09
C LYS A 501 0.07 19.40 19.12
N MET A 502 0.52 20.14 20.14
CA MET A 502 -0.38 20.73 21.14
C MET A 502 -1.32 21.77 20.52
N ALA A 503 -0.86 22.55 19.54
CA ALA A 503 -1.70 23.51 18.84
C ALA A 503 -2.82 22.80 18.05
N ILE A 504 -2.50 21.69 17.37
CA ILE A 504 -3.48 20.84 16.67
C ILE A 504 -4.54 20.31 17.65
N LEU A 505 -4.11 19.77 18.80
CA LEU A 505 -5.03 19.29 19.84
C LEU A 505 -5.94 20.39 20.41
N ARG A 506 -5.39 21.59 20.64
CA ARG A 506 -6.18 22.75 21.11
C ARG A 506 -7.22 23.16 20.08
N ALA A 507 -6.83 23.34 18.83
CA ALA A 507 -7.75 23.70 17.76
C ALA A 507 -8.89 22.68 17.60
N ALA A 508 -8.57 21.38 17.73
CA ALA A 508 -9.55 20.32 17.71
C ALA A 508 -10.54 20.40 18.89
N ASN A 509 -10.04 20.52 20.12
CA ASN A 509 -10.89 20.65 21.31
C ASN A 509 -11.75 21.92 21.28
N ASP A 510 -11.22 23.03 20.77
CA ASP A 510 -11.97 24.29 20.62
C ASP A 510 -13.12 24.13 19.60
N ALA A 511 -12.89 23.41 18.50
CA ALA A 511 -13.92 23.11 17.50
C ALA A 511 -15.02 22.20 18.09
N ASP A 512 -14.64 21.17 18.85
CA ASP A 512 -15.60 20.28 19.50
C ASP A 512 -16.43 21.00 20.57
N ALA A 513 -15.80 21.84 21.40
CA ALA A 513 -16.49 22.65 22.40
C ALA A 513 -17.49 23.62 21.73
N TRP A 514 -17.15 24.18 20.57
CA TRP A 514 -18.05 25.00 19.79
C TRP A 514 -19.25 24.20 19.26
N LEU A 515 -19.02 23.01 18.70
CA LEU A 515 -20.09 22.12 18.22
C LEU A 515 -21.02 21.67 19.36
N GLU A 516 -20.48 21.35 20.53
CA GLU A 516 -21.27 20.99 21.71
C GLU A 516 -22.16 22.16 22.15
N ALA A 517 -21.61 23.38 22.19
CA ALA A 517 -22.36 24.58 22.51
C ALA A 517 -23.51 24.82 21.52
N GLU A 518 -23.28 24.60 20.23
CA GLU A 518 -24.30 24.75 19.19
C GLU A 518 -25.40 23.69 19.32
N CYS A 519 -25.04 22.42 19.57
CA CYS A 519 -26.00 21.34 19.84
C CYS A 519 -26.86 21.63 21.09
N CYS A 520 -26.25 22.15 22.15
CA CYS A 520 -26.94 22.58 23.36
C CYS A 520 -27.94 23.72 23.08
N ASN A 521 -27.55 24.71 22.28
CA ASN A 521 -28.40 25.82 21.86
C ASN A 521 -29.60 25.32 21.03
N LEU A 522 -29.35 24.43 20.07
CA LEU A 522 -30.40 23.82 19.26
C LEU A 522 -31.40 23.03 20.12
N THR A 523 -30.91 22.24 21.08
CA THR A 523 -31.77 21.47 22.00
C THR A 523 -32.63 22.38 22.88
N ARG A 524 -32.06 23.48 23.37
CA ARG A 524 -32.80 24.50 24.15
C ARG A 524 -33.87 25.17 23.30
N GLU A 525 -33.56 25.52 22.06
CA GLU A 525 -34.52 26.13 21.13
C GLU A 525 -35.65 25.16 20.75
N LEU A 526 -35.35 23.89 20.48
CA LEU A 526 -36.35 22.85 20.24
C LEU A 526 -37.26 22.65 21.46
N SER A 527 -36.70 22.68 22.67
CA SER A 527 -37.45 22.59 23.92
C SER A 527 -38.37 23.80 24.10
N ARG A 528 -37.88 25.01 23.79
CA ARG A 528 -38.67 26.25 23.80
C ARG A 528 -39.84 26.18 22.82
N ARG A 529 -39.60 25.71 21.58
CA ARG A 529 -40.64 25.52 20.57
C ARG A 529 -41.69 24.48 20.99
N ARG A 530 -41.26 23.36 21.57
CA ARG A 530 -42.18 22.33 22.10
C ARG A 530 -43.03 22.87 23.26
N ALA A 531 -42.45 23.64 24.17
CA ALA A 531 -43.18 24.29 25.25
C ALA A 531 -44.23 25.27 24.70
N LEU A 532 -43.86 26.09 23.71
CA LEU A 532 -44.78 27.02 23.04
C LEU A 532 -45.92 26.29 22.32
N LEU A 533 -45.64 25.18 21.63
CA LEU A 533 -46.66 24.36 20.97
C LEU A 533 -47.63 23.75 21.97
N LYS A 534 -47.14 23.18 23.08
CA LYS A 534 -47.98 22.67 24.17
C LYS A 534 -48.87 23.76 24.76
N GLN A 535 -48.32 24.96 24.96
CA GLN A 535 -49.09 26.10 25.44
C GLN A 535 -50.19 26.50 24.43
N ARG A 536 -49.88 26.57 23.14
CA ARG A 536 -50.86 26.85 22.08
C ARG A 536 -51.96 25.78 22.02
N GLU A 537 -51.61 24.52 22.19
CA GLU A 537 -52.58 23.41 22.22
C GLU A 537 -53.51 23.51 23.44
N LEU A 538 -52.96 23.82 24.62
CA LEU A 538 -53.75 24.08 25.83
C LEU A 538 -54.69 25.28 25.64
N ASP A 539 -54.17 26.38 25.09
CA ASP A 539 -54.97 27.57 24.79
C ASP A 539 -56.09 27.25 23.80
N ALA A 540 -55.83 26.46 22.76
CA ALA A 540 -56.84 26.02 21.80
C ALA A 540 -57.93 25.18 22.49
N ARG A 541 -57.54 24.20 23.30
CA ARG A 541 -58.49 23.39 24.09
C ARG A 541 -59.34 24.24 25.03
N LEU A 542 -58.76 25.24 25.70
CA LEU A 542 -59.48 26.14 26.60
C LEU A 542 -60.48 27.04 25.86
N ARG A 543 -60.18 27.46 24.63
CA ARG A 543 -61.12 28.20 23.78
C ARG A 543 -62.36 27.38 23.44
N ASP A 544 -62.20 26.08 23.24
CA ASP A 544 -63.32 25.22 22.85
C ASP A 544 -64.16 24.77 24.05
N THR A 545 -63.57 24.72 25.25
CA THR A 545 -64.18 24.07 26.43
C THR A 545 -64.58 25.03 27.56
N SER A 546 -64.02 26.25 27.63
CA SER A 546 -64.20 27.15 28.78
C SER A 546 -64.78 28.52 28.41
N ILE A 547 -66.05 28.75 28.77
CA ILE A 547 -66.75 30.03 28.58
C ILE A 547 -66.06 31.16 29.39
N ALA A 548 -65.52 30.86 30.57
CA ALA A 548 -64.81 31.83 31.40
C ALA A 548 -63.50 32.31 30.73
N TYR A 549 -62.74 31.37 30.15
CA TYR A 549 -61.53 31.69 29.40
C TYR A 549 -61.85 32.53 28.16
N LEU A 550 -62.91 32.22 27.41
CA LEU A 550 -63.35 33.03 26.26
C LEU A 550 -63.72 34.46 26.66
N ARG A 551 -64.40 34.67 27.79
CA ARG A 551 -64.74 36.01 28.29
C ARG A 551 -63.49 36.79 28.68
N ALA A 552 -62.54 36.18 29.39
CA ALA A 552 -61.27 36.79 29.74
C ALA A 552 -60.41 37.11 28.50
N SER A 553 -60.36 36.17 27.54
CA SER A 553 -59.67 36.37 26.26
C SER A 553 -60.27 37.52 25.45
N LYS A 554 -61.60 37.66 25.43
CA LYS A 554 -62.29 38.78 24.79
C LYS A 554 -61.97 40.11 25.48
N ALA A 555 -61.98 40.16 26.81
CA ALA A 555 -61.59 41.35 27.57
C ALA A 555 -60.14 41.76 27.26
N ASN A 556 -59.19 40.82 27.33
CA ASN A 556 -57.79 41.08 27.01
C ASN A 556 -57.59 41.56 25.57
N LYS A 557 -58.37 41.06 24.60
CA LYS A 557 -58.36 41.58 23.22
C LYS A 557 -58.86 43.02 23.14
N HIS A 558 -59.92 43.37 23.86
CA HIS A 558 -60.41 44.74 23.93
C HIS A 558 -59.38 45.66 24.58
N ASP A 559 -58.70 45.23 25.64
CA ASP A 559 -57.64 46.00 26.30
C ASP A 559 -56.43 46.19 25.38
N ALA A 560 -56.01 45.15 24.65
CA ALA A 560 -54.92 45.25 23.67
C ALA A 560 -55.27 46.17 22.49
N ILE A 561 -56.52 46.13 22.03
CA ILE A 561 -57.03 47.02 20.99
C ILE A 561 -57.06 48.48 21.50
N ALA A 562 -57.51 48.71 22.73
CA ALA A 562 -57.51 50.03 23.35
C ALA A 562 -56.08 50.57 23.54
N ALA A 563 -55.15 49.73 24.01
CA ALA A 563 -53.74 50.09 24.13
C ALA A 563 -53.11 50.42 22.78
N SER A 564 -53.37 49.63 21.74
CA SER A 564 -52.89 49.90 20.37
C SER A 564 -53.48 51.20 19.81
N MET A 565 -54.76 51.48 20.06
CA MET A 565 -55.37 52.76 19.68
C MET A 565 -54.73 53.96 20.37
N LEU A 566 -54.39 53.84 21.66
CA LEU A 566 -53.65 54.89 22.38
C LEU A 566 -52.26 55.11 21.80
N THR A 567 -51.54 54.06 21.43
CA THR A 567 -50.23 54.19 20.76
C THR A 567 -50.36 54.94 19.44
N ILE A 568 -51.32 54.58 18.59
CA ILE A 568 -51.57 55.26 17.31
C ILE A 568 -51.99 56.72 17.52
N GLN A 569 -52.77 57.00 18.57
CA GLN A 569 -53.22 58.36 18.88
C GLN A 569 -52.06 59.23 19.40
N ASN A 570 -51.17 58.65 20.22
CA ASN A 570 -49.94 59.30 20.66
C ASN A 570 -48.96 59.53 19.50
N GLU A 571 -48.82 58.57 18.57
CA GLU A 571 -48.02 58.74 17.36
C GLU A 571 -48.58 59.83 16.43
N LYS A 572 -49.91 59.92 16.28
CA LYS A 572 -50.55 61.02 15.55
C LYS A 572 -50.34 62.36 16.23
N SER A 573 -50.52 62.45 17.54
CA SER A 573 -50.27 63.68 18.30
C SER A 573 -48.80 64.10 18.27
N ALA A 574 -47.86 63.15 18.28
CA ALA A 574 -46.44 63.42 18.10
C ALA A 574 -46.16 63.95 16.69
N HIS A 575 -46.74 63.34 15.66
CA HIS A 575 -46.59 63.79 14.27
C HIS A 575 -47.23 65.17 14.04
N ASP A 576 -48.38 65.46 14.64
CA ASP A 576 -49.04 66.77 14.57
C ASP A 576 -48.21 67.85 15.30
N LEU A 577 -47.59 67.52 16.44
CA LEU A 577 -46.69 68.42 17.17
C LEU A 577 -45.41 68.71 16.37
N GLU A 578 -44.87 67.71 15.67
CA GLU A 578 -43.71 67.85 14.77
C GLU A 578 -44.05 68.76 13.58
N ASN A 579 -45.21 68.57 12.95
CA ASN A 579 -45.71 69.42 11.87
C ASN A 579 -45.95 70.87 12.34
N THR A 580 -46.45 71.06 13.56
CA THR A 580 -46.69 72.39 14.14
C THR A 580 -45.37 73.11 14.45
N LYS A 581 -44.35 72.39 14.93
CA LYS A 581 -43.00 72.93 15.13
C LYS A 581 -42.34 73.36 13.81
N GLN A 582 -42.51 72.56 12.74
CA GLN A 582 -42.03 72.95 11.42
C GLN A 582 -42.75 74.20 10.89
N PHE A 583 -44.05 74.33 11.13
CA PHE A 583 -44.81 75.53 10.74
C PHE A 583 -44.34 76.79 11.50
N LEU A 584 -44.08 76.67 12.80
CA LEU A 584 -43.56 77.78 13.62
C LEU A 584 -42.11 78.16 13.26
N GLN A 585 -41.28 77.19 12.86
CA GLN A 585 -39.94 77.48 12.34
C GLN A 585 -40.00 78.24 11.01
N ILE A 586 -40.96 77.92 10.14
CA ILE A 586 -41.17 78.66 8.89
C ILE A 586 -41.60 80.11 9.16
N GLU A 587 -42.50 80.36 10.11
CA GLU A 587 -42.90 81.72 10.53
C GLU A 587 -41.76 82.52 11.19
N GLN A 588 -40.90 81.87 11.97
CA GLN A 588 -39.70 82.50 12.53
C GLN A 588 -38.66 82.85 11.45
N SER A 589 -38.45 81.99 10.46
CA SER A 589 -37.58 82.31 9.32
C SER A 589 -38.16 83.39 8.40
N CYS A 590 -39.48 83.58 8.33
CA CYS A 590 -40.08 84.68 7.59
C CYS A 590 -40.01 86.03 8.32
N SER A 591 -39.89 86.04 9.66
CA SER A 591 -39.78 87.28 10.45
C SER A 591 -38.34 87.79 10.58
N GLU A 592 -37.33 86.93 10.42
CA GLU A 592 -35.92 87.34 10.34
C GLU A 592 -35.54 87.96 8.99
N VAL A 593 -36.30 87.70 7.92
CA VAL A 593 -36.05 88.28 6.58
C VAL A 593 -36.56 89.73 6.45
N GLU A 594 -37.51 90.18 7.28
CA GLU A 594 -38.00 91.58 7.27
C GLU A 594 -37.16 92.55 8.12
N CYS A 595 -36.08 92.11 8.79
CA CYS A 595 -35.19 93.00 9.56
C CYS A 595 -33.78 93.19 8.97
N GLU A 596 -33.40 92.47 7.91
CA GLU A 596 -32.09 92.64 7.24
C GLU A 596 -32.11 93.60 6.03
N GLU A 597 -33.26 94.20 5.66
CA GLU A 597 -33.35 95.18 4.56
C GLU A 597 -33.12 96.65 4.97
N HIS A 598 -32.70 96.94 6.21
CA HIS A 598 -32.49 98.31 6.70
C HIS A 598 -31.09 98.65 7.24
N MET A 599 -30.05 97.87 6.90
CA MET A 599 -28.67 98.10 7.34
C MET A 599 -27.64 98.07 6.19
N LEU A 600 -28.00 98.63 5.04
CA LEU A 600 -27.05 99.02 3.98
C LEU A 600 -27.45 100.40 3.41
N GLU A 601 -27.11 101.46 4.15
CA GLU A 601 -26.72 102.78 3.63
C GLU A 601 -25.68 103.41 4.55
#